data_AF-A0AAE6EWI8-F1
#
_entry.id   AF-A0AAE6EWI8-F1
#
_cell.length_a   1.000
_cell.length_b   1.000
_cell.length_c   1.000
_cell.angle_alpha   90.00
_cell.angle_beta   90.00
_cell.angle_gamma   90.00
#
_symmetry.space_group_name_H-M   'P 1'
#
loop_
_entity.id
_entity.type
_entity.pdbx_description
1 polymer ?
#
loop_
_entity_poly.entity_id
_entity_poly.type
_entity_poly.pdbx_seq_one_letter_code
_entity_poly.pdbx_strand_id
1 'polypeptide(L)'
;MNNMSKKQEIIGLIDADLLDNGTRHPNLVLLKLAGFFHDNGIPFELILDPQANTLHYTRIYLSCVFTFTKLPELYIRSKGTPEEKKFKCGGTGFYANEVSVMEYRRKREKDMNQLEHDEFLNTLRNFHGGKEYGISMSRQMPYYHLYDQFINQQVKKGLKREKFKDYQKYSIGFLTRGCVRHCPFCVNKLENCILPYSKLQWFLDDEKDKNGKLVRPYIYLWDDNFLASDPSIWRPLLKQLIETKRPFQFRQGLDERMLAESPYGEEMAEMLSRSRYHGDFIFAFDNWKDHEIIEKSLKIWKRYNPKKGTKFYLFCGFKQSPTKVDIFYKDIWELFQRIKILMQYGCVGYVMRHEDYHNAPVSNFYVQIARWCNQQQFYKKMSFWQFCYRNQSYWEEKTLKITTRPKLKTFDEFEQDIRDGYYDRVKMCLSLKSLIKVLEMFPNHRAELIDMFNYSMSELVDENLWK
;
A
#
# COMPACT_ATOMS: atom_id res chain seq x y z
N MET A 1 -43.18 -34.92 -18.88
CA MET A 1 -42.93 -33.46 -18.82
C MET A 1 -42.92 -33.03 -17.37
N ASN A 2 -41.74 -32.71 -16.82
CA ASN A 2 -41.52 -31.62 -15.87
C ASN A 2 -40.01 -31.50 -15.68
N ASN A 3 -39.38 -30.94 -16.71
CA ASN A 3 -38.02 -30.45 -16.64
C ASN A 3 -38.09 -29.14 -15.84
N MET A 4 -38.25 -29.24 -14.52
CA MET A 4 -37.98 -28.11 -13.63
C MET A 4 -36.49 -27.84 -13.79
N SER A 5 -36.14 -26.81 -14.57
CA SER A 5 -34.76 -26.37 -14.73
C SER A 5 -34.17 -26.21 -13.33
N LYS A 6 -33.20 -27.05 -12.95
CA LYS A 6 -32.38 -26.78 -11.77
C LYS A 6 -31.89 -25.35 -11.91
N LYS A 7 -32.37 -24.45 -11.06
CA LYS A 7 -31.96 -23.04 -11.07
C LYS A 7 -30.44 -23.09 -10.91
N GLN A 8 -29.72 -22.68 -11.94
CA GLN A 8 -28.26 -22.79 -11.98
C GLN A 8 -27.70 -22.01 -10.79
N GLU A 9 -26.93 -22.69 -9.94
CA GLU A 9 -26.38 -22.08 -8.73
C GLU A 9 -25.28 -21.10 -9.15
N ILE A 10 -25.52 -19.79 -9.00
CA ILE A 10 -24.55 -18.75 -9.30
C ILE A 10 -24.04 -18.16 -7.99
N ILE A 11 -22.71 -18.12 -7.84
CA ILE A 11 -22.02 -17.55 -6.69
C ILE A 11 -21.65 -16.09 -6.99
N GLY A 12 -22.03 -15.19 -6.08
CA GLY A 12 -21.67 -13.78 -6.15
C GLY A 12 -20.33 -13.52 -5.47
N LEU A 13 -19.47 -12.73 -6.11
CA LEU A 13 -18.23 -12.24 -5.52
C LEU A 13 -18.28 -10.71 -5.43
N ILE A 14 -18.00 -10.15 -4.26
CA ILE A 14 -18.01 -8.70 -4.01
C ILE A 14 -16.63 -8.27 -3.51
N ASP A 15 -16.02 -7.38 -4.28
CA ASP A 15 -14.88 -6.57 -3.84
C ASP A 15 -15.44 -5.24 -3.32
N ALA A 16 -15.56 -5.09 -1.99
CA ALA A 16 -16.18 -3.91 -1.40
C ALA A 16 -15.36 -2.64 -1.70
N ASP A 17 -14.04 -2.75 -1.69
CA ASP A 17 -13.14 -1.63 -1.96
C ASP A 17 -13.19 -1.22 -3.44
N LEU A 18 -13.47 -2.17 -4.35
CA LEU A 18 -13.75 -1.86 -5.75
C LEU A 18 -15.02 -1.02 -5.93
N LEU A 19 -16.09 -1.37 -5.20
CA LEU A 19 -17.38 -0.69 -5.28
C LEU A 19 -17.35 0.70 -4.61
N ASP A 20 -16.44 0.92 -3.66
CA ASP A 20 -16.22 2.23 -3.02
C ASP A 20 -15.02 2.97 -3.63
N ASN A 21 -15.23 3.57 -4.81
CA ASN A 21 -14.26 4.40 -5.54
C ASN A 21 -13.04 3.68 -6.12
N GLY A 22 -12.97 2.36 -6.02
CA GLY A 22 -12.02 1.52 -6.74
C GLY A 22 -10.64 1.46 -6.09
N THR A 23 -10.05 0.27 -6.10
CA THR A 23 -8.66 0.06 -5.72
C THR A 23 -7.76 0.04 -6.95
N ARG A 24 -6.44 0.04 -6.72
CA ARG A 24 -5.45 -0.15 -7.79
C ARG A 24 -5.12 -1.63 -8.01
N HIS A 25 -5.47 -2.51 -7.07
CA HIS A 25 -5.05 -3.91 -7.04
C HIS A 25 -6.28 -4.82 -6.95
N PRO A 26 -6.26 -6.00 -7.62
CA PRO A 26 -7.32 -6.98 -7.46
C PRO A 26 -7.31 -7.58 -6.05
N ASN A 27 -8.45 -8.07 -5.59
CA ASN A 27 -8.56 -8.78 -4.32
C ASN A 27 -8.12 -10.25 -4.47
N LEU A 28 -7.00 -10.63 -3.85
CA LEU A 28 -6.44 -11.98 -3.98
C LEU A 28 -7.37 -13.08 -3.45
N VAL A 29 -8.12 -12.82 -2.37
CA VAL A 29 -9.05 -13.82 -1.81
C VAL A 29 -10.16 -14.12 -2.82
N LEU A 30 -10.73 -13.09 -3.45
CA LEU A 30 -11.76 -13.26 -4.48
C LEU A 30 -11.20 -13.95 -5.73
N LEU A 31 -9.97 -13.63 -6.16
CA LEU A 31 -9.32 -14.35 -7.25
C LEU A 31 -9.18 -15.85 -6.93
N LYS A 32 -8.79 -16.20 -5.70
CA LYS A 32 -8.65 -17.61 -5.28
C LYS A 32 -10.00 -18.32 -5.17
N LEU A 33 -11.03 -17.68 -4.62
CA LEU A 33 -12.39 -18.23 -4.61
C LEU A 33 -12.91 -18.46 -6.03
N ALA A 34 -12.74 -17.49 -6.94
CA ALA A 34 -13.07 -17.64 -8.35
C ALA A 34 -12.32 -18.82 -9.00
N GLY A 35 -11.03 -19.00 -8.67
CA GLY A 35 -10.26 -20.16 -9.11
C GLY A 35 -10.85 -21.48 -8.63
N PHE A 36 -11.22 -21.55 -7.35
CA PHE A 36 -11.80 -22.76 -6.77
C PHE A 36 -13.16 -23.11 -7.40
N PHE A 37 -14.01 -22.11 -7.66
CA PHE A 37 -15.29 -22.31 -8.34
C PHE A 37 -15.09 -22.69 -9.81
N HIS A 38 -14.14 -22.06 -10.50
CA HIS A 38 -13.79 -22.40 -11.87
C HIS A 38 -13.35 -23.87 -11.99
N ASP A 39 -12.46 -24.32 -11.11
CA ASP A 39 -11.96 -25.71 -11.10
C ASP A 39 -13.08 -26.74 -10.87
N ASN A 40 -14.13 -26.37 -10.13
CA ASN A 40 -15.31 -27.20 -9.88
C ASN A 40 -16.45 -27.01 -10.90
N GLY A 41 -16.28 -26.16 -11.92
CA GLY A 41 -17.32 -25.88 -12.91
C GLY A 41 -18.55 -25.15 -12.33
N ILE A 42 -18.39 -24.45 -11.20
CA ILE A 42 -19.46 -23.70 -10.56
C ILE A 42 -19.53 -22.30 -11.16
N PRO A 43 -20.69 -21.86 -11.66
CA PRO A 43 -20.86 -20.50 -12.15
C PRO A 43 -20.67 -19.47 -11.04
N PHE A 44 -19.93 -18.41 -11.36
CA PHE A 44 -19.73 -17.27 -10.46
C PHE A 44 -19.66 -15.98 -11.27
N GLU A 45 -19.91 -14.86 -10.60
CA GLU A 45 -19.72 -13.53 -11.17
C GLU A 45 -19.19 -12.52 -10.15
N LEU A 46 -18.40 -11.57 -10.64
CA LEU A 46 -18.01 -10.40 -9.88
C LEU A 46 -19.16 -9.38 -9.95
N ILE A 47 -19.75 -9.06 -8.80
CA ILE A 47 -20.85 -8.11 -8.68
C ILE A 47 -20.27 -6.70 -8.79
N LEU A 48 -20.65 -5.99 -9.86
CA LEU A 48 -20.16 -4.63 -10.16
C LEU A 48 -21.21 -3.53 -9.90
N ASP A 49 -22.45 -3.92 -9.62
CA ASP A 49 -23.52 -2.99 -9.25
C ASP A 49 -23.77 -3.07 -7.73
N PRO A 50 -23.53 -1.98 -6.99
CA PRO A 50 -23.79 -1.95 -5.55
C PRO A 50 -25.27 -2.12 -5.20
N GLN A 51 -26.19 -2.04 -6.16
CA GLN A 51 -27.63 -2.25 -5.99
C GLN A 51 -28.13 -3.56 -6.61
N ALA A 52 -27.24 -4.47 -7.03
CA ALA A 52 -27.63 -5.72 -7.66
C ALA A 52 -28.65 -6.54 -6.84
N ASN A 53 -29.51 -7.28 -7.55
CA ASN A 53 -30.51 -8.14 -6.94
C ASN A 53 -29.87 -9.44 -6.40
N THR A 54 -30.01 -9.70 -5.11
CA THR A 54 -29.43 -10.88 -4.43
C THR A 54 -30.15 -12.20 -4.72
N LEU A 55 -31.37 -12.17 -5.28
CA LEU A 55 -32.17 -13.36 -5.60
C LEU A 55 -31.58 -14.23 -6.73
N HIS A 56 -30.67 -13.64 -7.51
CA HIS A 56 -29.93 -14.34 -8.56
C HIS A 56 -28.88 -15.30 -7.99
N TYR A 57 -28.39 -15.01 -6.78
CA TYR A 57 -27.28 -15.71 -6.15
C TYR A 57 -27.76 -16.69 -5.08
N THR A 58 -27.11 -17.85 -5.05
CA THR A 58 -27.29 -18.80 -3.95
C THR A 58 -26.45 -18.43 -2.74
N ARG A 59 -25.24 -17.91 -2.98
CA ARG A 59 -24.27 -17.45 -1.97
C ARG A 59 -23.50 -16.25 -2.49
N ILE A 60 -23.05 -15.39 -1.59
CA ILE A 60 -22.29 -14.19 -1.91
C ILE A 60 -21.08 -14.10 -0.98
N TYR A 61 -19.86 -14.08 -1.54
CA TYR A 61 -18.64 -13.83 -0.78
C TYR A 61 -18.23 -12.37 -0.94
N LEU A 62 -18.14 -11.65 0.18
CA LEU A 62 -17.78 -10.24 0.22
C LEU A 62 -16.45 -10.07 0.95
N SER A 63 -15.48 -9.46 0.26
CA SER A 63 -14.19 -9.10 0.85
C SER A 63 -14.06 -7.58 0.99
N CYS A 64 -13.62 -7.12 2.16
CA CYS A 64 -13.37 -5.72 2.47
C CYS A 64 -12.00 -5.57 3.15
N VAL A 65 -11.09 -4.81 2.54
CA VAL A 65 -9.71 -4.65 2.99
C VAL A 65 -9.56 -3.43 3.90
N PHE A 66 -10.17 -2.30 3.53
CA PHE A 66 -10.00 -1.04 4.27
C PHE A 66 -11.14 -0.75 5.23
N THR A 67 -10.82 -0.21 6.40
CA THR A 67 -11.80 0.10 7.45
C THR A 67 -12.66 1.32 7.15
N PHE A 68 -12.22 2.17 6.23
CA PHE A 68 -12.96 3.34 5.75
C PHE A 68 -13.88 3.02 4.55
N THR A 69 -13.81 1.81 4.00
CA THR A 69 -14.61 1.39 2.83
C THR A 69 -16.09 1.35 3.20
N LYS A 70 -16.91 2.06 2.42
CA LYS A 70 -18.36 1.99 2.50
C LYS A 70 -18.84 0.66 1.95
N LEU A 71 -19.51 -0.13 2.78
CA LEU A 71 -20.10 -1.39 2.37
C LEU A 71 -21.21 -1.15 1.32
N PRO A 72 -21.36 -2.03 0.33
CA PRO A 72 -22.26 -1.78 -0.79
C PRO A 72 -23.74 -1.94 -0.39
N GLU A 73 -24.62 -1.20 -1.06
CA GLU A 73 -26.04 -1.07 -0.68
C GLU A 73 -26.77 -2.42 -0.64
N LEU A 74 -26.49 -3.34 -1.57
CA LEU A 74 -27.08 -4.68 -1.57
C LEU A 74 -26.81 -5.46 -0.28
N TYR A 75 -25.64 -5.28 0.33
CA TYR A 75 -25.33 -5.92 1.61
C TYR A 75 -26.10 -5.25 2.74
N ILE A 76 -26.14 -3.92 2.76
CA ILE A 76 -26.87 -3.15 3.77
C ILE A 76 -28.36 -3.50 3.76
N ARG A 77 -28.98 -3.56 2.57
CA ARG A 77 -30.40 -3.93 2.41
C ARG A 77 -30.71 -5.38 2.82
N SER A 78 -29.71 -6.26 2.76
CA SER A 78 -29.90 -7.67 3.17
C SER A 78 -29.98 -7.84 4.69
N LYS A 79 -29.43 -6.89 5.47
CA LYS A 79 -29.36 -6.99 6.93
C LYS A 79 -30.73 -7.16 7.59
N GLY A 80 -30.85 -8.14 8.47
CA GLY A 80 -32.10 -8.47 9.15
C GLY A 80 -33.13 -9.20 8.28
N THR A 81 -32.80 -9.50 7.02
CA THR A 81 -33.66 -10.27 6.11
C THR A 81 -33.15 -11.71 5.93
N PRO A 82 -33.95 -12.64 5.38
CA PRO A 82 -33.47 -13.99 5.05
C PRO A 82 -32.26 -14.00 4.11
N GLU A 83 -32.09 -12.96 3.29
CA GLU A 83 -30.99 -12.83 2.32
C GLU A 83 -29.63 -12.62 3.00
N GLU A 84 -29.59 -12.08 4.23
CA GLU A 84 -28.33 -11.88 4.96
C GLU A 84 -27.53 -13.19 5.08
N LYS A 85 -28.23 -14.33 5.21
CA LYS A 85 -27.61 -15.66 5.34
C LYS A 85 -26.80 -16.09 4.11
N LYS A 86 -27.06 -15.47 2.95
CA LYS A 86 -26.29 -15.73 1.72
C LYS A 86 -24.89 -15.14 1.78
N PHE A 87 -24.66 -14.11 2.60
CA PHE A 87 -23.41 -13.38 2.65
C PHE A 87 -22.38 -14.05 3.56
N LYS A 88 -21.19 -14.29 3.01
CA LYS A 88 -19.97 -14.67 3.74
C LYS A 88 -18.99 -13.51 3.64
N CYS A 89 -18.72 -12.85 4.76
CA CYS A 89 -17.94 -11.61 4.80
C CYS A 89 -16.58 -11.84 5.43
N GLY A 90 -15.53 -11.23 4.87
CA GLY A 90 -14.18 -11.30 5.42
C GLY A 90 -13.27 -10.17 4.95
N GLY A 91 -12.05 -10.17 5.46
CA GLY A 91 -11.04 -9.15 5.22
C GLY A 91 -10.85 -8.18 6.38
N THR A 92 -9.69 -7.53 6.37
CA THR A 92 -9.20 -6.67 7.46
C THR A 92 -10.08 -5.46 7.73
N GLY A 93 -10.87 -5.00 6.74
CA GLY A 93 -11.76 -3.86 6.88
C GLY A 93 -12.82 -4.03 7.98
N PHE A 94 -13.12 -5.28 8.36
CA PHE A 94 -14.10 -5.59 9.41
C PHE A 94 -13.56 -5.53 10.85
N TYR A 95 -12.24 -5.53 11.05
CA TYR A 95 -11.67 -5.64 12.40
C TYR A 95 -10.32 -4.94 12.63
N ALA A 96 -9.68 -4.36 11.62
CA ALA A 96 -8.33 -3.80 11.79
C ALA A 96 -8.26 -2.68 12.85
N ASN A 97 -9.34 -1.90 12.99
CA ASN A 97 -9.47 -0.82 13.96
C ASN A 97 -10.02 -1.28 15.33
N GLU A 98 -10.23 -2.58 15.55
CA GLU A 98 -10.67 -3.09 16.85
C GLU A 98 -9.62 -2.78 17.93
N VAL A 99 -10.07 -2.09 18.97
CA VAL A 99 -9.24 -1.60 20.08
C VAL A 99 -9.04 -2.67 21.15
N SER A 100 -10.03 -3.54 21.33
CA SER A 100 -9.91 -4.69 22.23
C SER A 100 -9.02 -5.74 21.60
N VAL A 101 -7.85 -6.00 22.20
CA VAL A 101 -6.91 -7.03 21.73
C VAL A 101 -7.57 -8.41 21.66
N MET A 102 -8.45 -8.71 22.61
CA MET A 102 -9.22 -9.96 22.65
C MET A 102 -10.17 -10.07 21.45
N GLU A 103 -10.96 -9.03 21.20
CA GLU A 103 -11.90 -9.03 20.06
C GLU A 103 -11.18 -8.99 18.72
N TYR A 104 -10.08 -8.24 18.63
CA TYR A 104 -9.23 -8.19 17.45
C TYR A 104 -8.71 -9.60 17.12
N ARG A 105 -8.15 -10.30 18.11
CA ARG A 105 -7.65 -11.67 17.95
C ARG A 105 -8.75 -12.60 17.49
N ARG A 106 -9.90 -12.58 18.17
CA ARG A 106 -11.06 -13.44 17.86
C ARG A 106 -11.57 -13.21 16.43
N LYS A 107 -11.75 -11.96 16.02
CA LYS A 107 -12.23 -11.60 14.67
C LYS A 107 -11.21 -11.98 13.59
N ARG A 108 -9.92 -11.72 13.83
CA ARG A 108 -8.84 -12.09 12.90
C ARG A 108 -8.70 -13.59 12.74
N GLU A 109 -8.72 -14.34 13.84
CA GLU A 109 -8.64 -15.80 13.81
C GLU A 109 -9.83 -16.41 13.06
N LYS A 110 -11.04 -15.89 13.31
CA LYS A 110 -12.21 -16.27 12.51
C LYS A 110 -12.01 -15.96 11.03
N ASP A 111 -11.54 -14.76 10.69
CA ASP A 111 -11.33 -14.33 9.30
C ASP A 111 -10.31 -15.18 8.56
N MET A 112 -9.20 -15.53 9.22
CA MET A 112 -8.14 -16.36 8.63
C MET A 112 -8.57 -17.81 8.39
N ASN A 113 -9.51 -18.33 9.17
CA ASN A 113 -9.91 -19.75 9.12
C ASN A 113 -11.25 -20.00 8.42
N GLN A 114 -12.13 -19.00 8.31
CA GLN A 114 -13.53 -19.22 7.92
C GLN A 114 -13.72 -19.86 6.55
N LEU A 115 -12.87 -19.55 5.56
CA LEU A 115 -13.02 -20.11 4.21
C LEU A 115 -12.64 -21.59 4.15
N GLU A 116 -11.58 -21.99 4.87
CA GLU A 116 -11.16 -23.40 4.89
C GLU A 116 -12.08 -24.29 5.75
N HIS A 117 -12.92 -23.66 6.59
CA HIS A 117 -13.96 -24.31 7.40
C HIS A 117 -15.39 -24.05 6.86
N ASP A 118 -15.55 -23.38 5.71
CA ASP A 118 -16.87 -23.12 5.16
C ASP A 118 -17.52 -24.43 4.71
N GLU A 119 -18.73 -24.70 5.21
CA GLU A 119 -19.45 -25.95 4.96
C GLU A 119 -19.67 -26.23 3.47
N PHE A 120 -19.98 -25.18 2.68
CA PHE A 120 -20.21 -25.34 1.25
C PHE A 120 -18.89 -25.53 0.51
N LEU A 121 -17.86 -24.75 0.80
CA LEU A 121 -16.57 -24.95 0.15
C LEU A 121 -16.03 -26.35 0.44
N ASN A 122 -16.25 -26.88 1.65
CA ASN A 122 -15.86 -28.24 2.04
C ASN A 122 -16.67 -29.37 1.38
N THR A 123 -17.73 -29.09 0.62
CA THR A 123 -18.36 -30.11 -0.25
C THR A 123 -17.71 -30.21 -1.63
N LEU A 124 -16.85 -29.25 -1.99
CA LEU A 124 -16.26 -29.12 -3.32
C LEU A 124 -14.86 -29.75 -3.37
N ARG A 125 -14.47 -30.27 -4.54
CA ARG A 125 -13.20 -30.98 -4.70
C ARG A 125 -12.03 -30.00 -4.72
N ASN A 126 -10.93 -30.40 -4.10
CA ASN A 126 -9.65 -29.71 -4.19
C ASN A 126 -8.76 -30.32 -5.27
N PHE A 127 -8.26 -29.48 -6.18
CA PHE A 127 -7.42 -29.91 -7.32
C PHE A 127 -5.93 -29.59 -7.14
N HIS A 128 -5.55 -28.86 -6.09
CA HIS A 128 -4.18 -28.33 -5.88
C HIS A 128 -3.45 -29.00 -4.71
N GLY A 129 -3.97 -30.14 -4.26
CA GLY A 129 -3.40 -31.00 -3.22
C GLY A 129 -3.67 -30.52 -1.79
N GLY A 130 -3.31 -31.36 -0.82
CA GLY A 130 -3.71 -31.19 0.58
C GLY A 130 -4.89 -32.09 0.90
N LYS A 131 -5.97 -31.53 1.46
CA LYS A 131 -7.24 -32.24 1.70
C LYS A 131 -7.96 -32.52 0.37
N GLU A 132 -8.75 -33.60 0.32
CA GLU A 132 -9.51 -34.01 -0.88
C GLU A 132 -10.64 -33.03 -1.23
N TYR A 133 -11.31 -32.49 -0.19
CA TYR A 133 -12.41 -31.54 -0.32
C TYR A 133 -12.12 -30.24 0.44
N GLY A 134 -12.68 -29.14 -0.03
CA GLY A 134 -12.49 -27.82 0.55
C GLY A 134 -11.32 -27.04 -0.04
N ILE A 135 -11.47 -25.72 -0.04
CA ILE A 135 -10.41 -24.82 -0.47
C ILE A 135 -9.20 -24.90 0.46
N SER A 136 -8.00 -24.81 -0.12
CA SER A 136 -6.78 -24.48 0.61
C SER A 136 -6.29 -23.12 0.12
N MET A 137 -6.38 -22.11 0.98
CA MET A 137 -6.11 -20.72 0.58
C MET A 137 -4.65 -20.52 0.16
N SER A 138 -3.71 -21.25 0.76
CA SER A 138 -2.31 -21.18 0.35
C SER A 138 -2.05 -21.81 -1.02
N ARG A 139 -2.82 -22.84 -1.41
CA ARG A 139 -2.58 -23.65 -2.62
C ARG A 139 -3.43 -23.26 -3.82
N GLN A 140 -4.62 -22.71 -3.59
CA GLN A 140 -5.56 -22.42 -4.67
C GLN A 140 -4.97 -21.42 -5.66
N MET A 141 -4.95 -21.81 -6.94
CA MET A 141 -4.56 -20.95 -8.06
C MET A 141 -5.60 -19.83 -8.24
N PRO A 142 -5.18 -18.57 -8.34
CA PRO A 142 -6.09 -17.46 -8.61
C PRO A 142 -6.68 -17.52 -10.03
N TYR A 143 -7.99 -17.25 -10.18
CA TYR A 143 -8.61 -17.02 -11.49
C TYR A 143 -8.42 -15.57 -11.93
N TYR A 144 -7.34 -15.32 -12.67
CA TYR A 144 -6.92 -13.96 -13.00
C TYR A 144 -7.77 -13.23 -14.06
N HIS A 145 -8.84 -13.84 -14.58
CA HIS A 145 -9.79 -13.18 -15.49
C HIS A 145 -11.02 -12.61 -14.76
N LEU A 146 -11.11 -12.75 -13.42
CA LEU A 146 -12.26 -12.30 -12.62
C LEU A 146 -12.65 -10.83 -12.89
N TYR A 147 -11.67 -9.96 -13.09
CA TYR A 147 -11.88 -8.52 -13.25
C TYR A 147 -11.97 -8.06 -14.72
N ASP A 148 -11.89 -8.96 -15.70
CA ASP A 148 -11.86 -8.55 -17.12
C ASP A 148 -13.13 -7.80 -17.55
N GLN A 149 -14.30 -8.23 -17.08
CA GLN A 149 -15.56 -7.53 -17.35
C GLN A 149 -15.54 -6.10 -16.82
N PHE A 150 -15.10 -5.91 -15.57
CA PHE A 150 -14.96 -4.59 -14.95
C PHE A 150 -14.02 -3.70 -15.78
N ILE A 151 -12.82 -4.21 -16.10
CA ILE A 151 -11.81 -3.45 -16.84
C ILE A 151 -12.35 -3.08 -18.22
N ASN A 152 -13.01 -4.00 -18.91
CA ASN A 152 -13.61 -3.74 -20.22
C ASN A 152 -14.70 -2.66 -20.15
N GLN A 153 -15.53 -2.65 -19.11
CA GLN A 153 -16.50 -1.58 -18.88
C GLN A 153 -15.82 -0.22 -18.62
N GLN A 154 -14.74 -0.18 -17.83
CA GLN A 154 -14.00 1.04 -17.56
C GLN A 154 -13.28 1.58 -18.81
N VAL A 155 -12.72 0.71 -19.64
CA VAL A 155 -12.11 1.08 -20.91
C VAL A 155 -13.16 1.63 -21.89
N LYS A 156 -14.35 1.02 -21.97
CA LYS A 156 -15.48 1.57 -22.75
C LYS A 156 -15.92 2.96 -22.26
N LYS A 157 -15.74 3.28 -20.97
CA LYS A 157 -15.96 4.62 -20.39
C LYS A 157 -14.82 5.61 -20.64
N GLY A 158 -13.78 5.23 -21.40
CA GLY A 158 -12.67 6.10 -21.80
C GLY A 158 -11.43 6.03 -20.92
N LEU A 159 -11.39 5.15 -19.90
CA LEU A 159 -10.17 4.96 -19.10
C LEU A 159 -9.13 4.15 -19.88
N LYS A 160 -7.86 4.57 -19.81
CA LYS A 160 -6.74 3.83 -20.43
C LYS A 160 -6.56 2.47 -19.76
N ARG A 161 -6.40 1.41 -20.56
CA ARG A 161 -6.24 0.03 -20.06
C ARG A 161 -5.02 -0.12 -19.15
N GLU A 162 -3.96 0.65 -19.40
CA GLU A 162 -2.72 0.67 -18.62
C GLU A 162 -2.96 1.06 -17.15
N LYS A 163 -4.04 1.80 -16.85
CA LYS A 163 -4.46 2.11 -15.48
C LYS A 163 -4.72 0.84 -14.66
N PHE A 164 -5.16 -0.24 -15.32
CA PHE A 164 -5.52 -1.52 -14.70
C PHE A 164 -4.41 -2.58 -14.84
N LYS A 165 -3.17 -2.18 -15.14
CA LYS A 165 -2.06 -3.12 -15.31
C LYS A 165 -1.87 -4.06 -14.11
N ASP A 166 -2.14 -3.57 -12.90
CA ASP A 166 -1.99 -4.31 -11.64
C ASP A 166 -3.03 -5.45 -11.51
N TYR A 167 -4.15 -5.38 -12.25
CA TYR A 167 -5.14 -6.45 -12.37
C TYR A 167 -4.78 -7.49 -13.45
N GLN A 168 -4.03 -7.10 -14.49
CA GLN A 168 -3.89 -7.90 -15.72
C GLN A 168 -2.48 -8.45 -15.97
N LYS A 169 -1.44 -7.87 -15.37
CA LYS A 169 -0.04 -8.15 -15.74
C LYS A 169 0.77 -8.87 -14.67
N TYR A 170 0.14 -9.25 -13.55
CA TYR A 170 0.84 -9.80 -12.40
C TYR A 170 0.24 -11.14 -11.96
N SER A 171 1.13 -12.10 -11.72
CA SER A 171 0.86 -13.22 -10.81
C SER A 171 1.00 -12.72 -9.36
N ILE A 172 0.01 -12.93 -8.51
CA ILE A 172 -0.07 -12.32 -7.18
C ILE A 172 -0.17 -13.42 -6.12
N GLY A 173 0.68 -13.35 -5.09
CA GLY A 173 0.68 -14.32 -4.00
C GLY A 173 1.48 -13.90 -2.78
N PHE A 174 1.53 -14.81 -1.81
CA PHE A 174 2.34 -14.71 -0.60
C PHE A 174 3.27 -15.93 -0.55
N LEU A 175 4.59 -15.75 -0.48
CA LEU A 175 5.48 -16.87 -0.23
C LEU A 175 5.59 -17.17 1.27
N THR A 176 5.45 -16.12 2.08
CA THR A 176 5.49 -16.14 3.53
C THR A 176 4.36 -15.29 4.11
N ARG A 177 3.98 -15.59 5.36
CA ARG A 177 3.02 -14.82 6.15
C ARG A 177 3.55 -14.62 7.57
N GLY A 178 3.22 -13.47 8.16
CA GLY A 178 3.61 -13.10 9.52
C GLY A 178 4.70 -12.04 9.58
N CYS A 179 4.89 -11.47 10.76
CA CYS A 179 5.85 -10.40 11.03
C CYS A 179 6.27 -10.44 12.49
N VAL A 180 7.49 -9.98 12.82
CA VAL A 180 8.05 -10.00 14.19
C VAL A 180 8.08 -8.63 14.86
N ARG A 181 7.59 -7.56 14.20
CA ARG A 181 7.81 -6.17 14.64
C ARG A 181 6.74 -5.61 15.57
N HIS A 182 5.59 -6.27 15.71
CA HIS A 182 4.51 -5.88 16.63
C HIS A 182 4.04 -4.41 16.53
N CYS A 183 4.17 -3.79 15.35
CA CYS A 183 3.78 -2.39 15.16
C CYS A 183 2.30 -2.19 15.55
N PRO A 184 1.95 -1.29 16.48
CA PRO A 184 0.61 -1.22 17.07
C PRO A 184 -0.50 -0.83 16.07
N PHE A 185 -0.11 -0.17 14.98
CA PHE A 185 -0.99 0.23 13.87
C PHE A 185 -1.16 -0.87 12.81
N CYS A 186 -0.39 -1.95 12.85
CA CYS A 186 -0.34 -2.98 11.81
C CYS A 186 -1.33 -4.12 12.07
N VAL A 187 -1.90 -4.70 11.00
CA VAL A 187 -2.75 -5.90 11.08
C VAL A 187 -2.00 -7.16 11.54
N ASN A 188 -0.67 -7.14 11.50
CA ASN A 188 0.19 -8.23 11.98
C ASN A 188 0.71 -7.99 13.41
N LYS A 189 0.13 -7.04 14.16
CA LYS A 189 0.57 -6.67 15.52
C LYS A 189 0.63 -7.83 16.54
N LEU A 190 -0.10 -8.91 16.29
CA LEU A 190 -0.13 -10.10 17.15
C LEU A 190 0.68 -11.30 16.61
N GLU A 191 1.28 -11.17 15.43
CA GLU A 191 2.15 -12.22 14.87
C GLU A 191 3.53 -12.16 15.54
N ASN A 192 4.13 -13.33 15.81
CA ASN A 192 5.44 -13.43 16.46
C ASN A 192 6.49 -14.15 15.60
N CYS A 193 6.09 -14.70 14.47
CA CYS A 193 6.96 -15.48 13.59
C CYS A 193 6.55 -15.27 12.13
N ILE A 194 7.41 -15.74 11.23
CA ILE A 194 7.18 -15.68 9.79
C ILE A 194 7.32 -17.10 9.26
N LEU A 195 6.25 -17.60 8.64
CA LEU A 195 6.17 -18.97 8.18
C LEU A 195 6.00 -19.02 6.66
N PRO A 196 6.47 -20.09 5.99
CA PRO A 196 6.13 -20.35 4.61
C PRO A 196 4.61 -20.45 4.43
N TYR A 197 4.09 -19.91 3.34
CA TYR A 197 2.66 -19.92 3.04
C TYR A 197 2.35 -20.62 1.71
N SER A 198 2.64 -19.99 0.57
CA SER A 198 2.45 -20.60 -0.75
C SER A 198 3.79 -20.97 -1.40
N LYS A 199 3.78 -22.04 -2.19
CA LYS A 199 4.84 -22.25 -3.19
C LYS A 199 4.60 -21.33 -4.39
N LEU A 200 5.67 -20.88 -5.02
CA LEU A 200 5.61 -19.92 -6.14
C LEU A 200 4.70 -20.40 -7.29
N GLN A 201 4.82 -21.67 -7.67
CA GLN A 201 4.04 -22.30 -8.74
C GLN A 201 2.53 -22.36 -8.47
N TRP A 202 2.09 -22.19 -7.21
CA TRP A 202 0.65 -22.23 -6.88
C TRP A 202 -0.08 -20.94 -7.25
N PHE A 203 0.65 -19.90 -7.64
CA PHE A 203 0.04 -18.65 -8.13
C PHE A 203 0.72 -18.09 -9.38
N LEU A 204 1.79 -18.73 -9.87
CA LEU A 204 2.47 -18.32 -11.09
C LEU A 204 1.64 -18.69 -12.31
N ASP A 205 1.30 -17.68 -13.11
CA ASP A 205 0.47 -17.84 -14.31
C ASP A 205 1.34 -17.95 -15.57
N ASP A 206 1.11 -18.99 -16.36
CA ASP A 206 1.84 -19.29 -17.59
C ASP A 206 1.03 -19.02 -18.86
N GLU A 207 -0.15 -18.40 -18.74
CA GLU A 207 -0.98 -18.01 -19.87
C GLU A 207 -0.18 -17.16 -20.87
N LYS A 208 -0.26 -17.53 -22.15
CA LYS A 208 0.38 -16.83 -23.26
C LYS A 208 -0.66 -16.27 -24.21
N ASP A 209 -0.39 -15.07 -24.71
CA ASP A 209 -1.16 -14.46 -25.78
C ASP A 209 -0.93 -15.16 -27.13
N LYS A 210 -1.66 -14.73 -28.16
CA LYS A 210 -1.54 -15.25 -29.54
C LYS A 210 -0.13 -15.13 -30.15
N ASN A 211 0.75 -14.32 -29.58
CA ASN A 211 2.13 -14.14 -30.01
C ASN A 211 3.13 -14.92 -29.14
N GLY A 212 2.64 -15.80 -28.25
CA GLY A 212 3.48 -16.60 -27.35
C GLY A 212 4.07 -15.80 -26.17
N LYS A 213 3.63 -14.56 -25.93
CA LYS A 213 4.10 -13.74 -24.80
C LYS A 213 3.25 -13.98 -23.57
N LEU A 214 3.86 -14.01 -22.40
CA LEU A 214 3.13 -14.13 -21.13
C LEU A 214 2.12 -12.99 -20.99
N VAL A 215 0.87 -13.34 -20.69
CA VAL A 215 -0.18 -12.37 -20.35
C VAL A 215 0.20 -11.64 -19.06
N ARG A 216 0.76 -12.39 -18.10
CA ARG A 216 1.23 -11.92 -16.78
C ARG A 216 2.75 -12.10 -16.64
N PRO A 217 3.55 -11.19 -17.21
CA PRO A 217 5.01 -11.30 -17.19
C PRO A 217 5.63 -11.00 -15.83
N TYR A 218 4.88 -10.41 -14.89
CA TYR A 218 5.40 -9.93 -13.61
C TYR A 218 4.85 -10.71 -12.42
N ILE A 219 5.54 -10.65 -11.28
CA ILE A 219 5.13 -11.28 -10.02
C ILE A 219 4.99 -10.21 -8.93
N TYR A 220 3.88 -10.22 -8.20
CA TYR A 220 3.68 -9.43 -6.99
C TYR A 220 3.60 -10.33 -5.76
N LEU A 221 4.45 -9.99 -4.81
CA LEU A 221 4.55 -10.64 -3.52
C LEU A 221 3.96 -9.71 -2.48
N TRP A 222 2.95 -10.19 -1.78
CA TRP A 222 2.27 -9.45 -0.71
C TRP A 222 2.79 -9.83 0.68
N ASP A 223 3.84 -10.66 0.75
CA ASP A 223 4.56 -11.05 1.95
C ASP A 223 4.68 -9.90 2.97
N ASP A 224 4.32 -10.20 4.22
CA ASP A 224 4.21 -9.20 5.28
C ASP A 224 5.59 -8.67 5.71
N ASN A 225 6.59 -9.55 5.81
CA ASN A 225 7.98 -9.19 6.15
C ASN A 225 8.99 -10.27 5.68
N PHE A 226 9.18 -10.40 4.37
CA PHE A 226 9.95 -11.50 3.78
C PHE A 226 11.40 -11.65 4.30
N LEU A 227 12.17 -10.56 4.38
CA LEU A 227 13.59 -10.61 4.79
C LEU A 227 13.79 -10.96 6.27
N ALA A 228 12.78 -10.74 7.12
CA ALA A 228 12.85 -11.08 8.53
C ALA A 228 12.52 -12.56 8.81
N SER A 229 12.22 -13.36 7.78
CA SER A 229 12.04 -14.80 7.95
C SER A 229 13.39 -15.50 8.16
N ASP A 230 13.35 -16.75 8.64
CA ASP A 230 14.56 -17.54 8.84
C ASP A 230 15.35 -17.74 7.51
N PRO A 231 16.69 -17.80 7.54
CA PRO A 231 17.51 -18.07 6.35
C PRO A 231 17.16 -19.36 5.60
N SER A 232 16.66 -20.38 6.30
CA SER A 232 16.14 -21.60 5.66
C SER A 232 14.87 -21.36 4.84
N ILE A 233 14.19 -20.22 5.03
CA ILE A 233 12.96 -19.82 4.33
C ILE A 233 13.28 -18.81 3.23
N TRP A 234 13.79 -17.61 3.54
CA TRP A 234 13.92 -16.56 2.53
C TRP A 234 14.93 -16.92 1.44
N ARG A 235 16.04 -17.58 1.79
CA ARG A 235 17.14 -17.86 0.86
C ARG A 235 16.70 -18.76 -0.30
N PRO A 236 16.09 -19.95 -0.08
CA PRO A 236 15.61 -20.77 -1.18
C PRO A 236 14.46 -20.12 -1.95
N LEU A 237 13.58 -19.36 -1.30
CA LEU A 237 12.46 -18.67 -1.96
C LEU A 237 12.95 -17.54 -2.87
N LEU A 238 13.92 -16.73 -2.42
CA LEU A 238 14.52 -15.67 -3.23
C LEU A 238 15.30 -16.26 -4.40
N LYS A 239 16.01 -17.38 -4.19
CA LYS A 239 16.66 -18.12 -5.27
C LYS A 239 15.65 -18.58 -6.34
N GLN A 240 14.54 -19.20 -5.93
CA GLN A 240 13.48 -19.62 -6.86
C GLN A 240 12.91 -18.43 -7.66
N LEU A 241 12.67 -17.28 -7.00
CA LEU A 241 12.21 -16.06 -7.67
C LEU A 241 13.20 -15.58 -8.73
N ILE A 242 14.48 -15.53 -8.41
CA ILE A 242 15.55 -15.12 -9.34
C ILE A 242 15.63 -16.09 -10.53
N GLU A 243 15.53 -17.39 -10.28
CA GLU A 243 15.59 -18.45 -11.30
C GLU A 243 14.43 -18.38 -12.30
N THR A 244 13.26 -17.85 -11.92
CA THR A 244 12.15 -17.64 -12.87
C THR A 244 12.51 -16.70 -14.02
N LYS A 245 13.50 -15.82 -13.82
CA LYS A 245 13.84 -14.71 -14.73
C LYS A 245 12.66 -13.76 -15.04
N ARG A 246 11.55 -13.86 -14.29
CA ARG A 246 10.42 -12.93 -14.40
C ARG A 246 10.63 -11.76 -13.45
N PRO A 247 10.27 -10.53 -13.87
CA PRO A 247 10.41 -9.42 -12.95
C PRO A 247 9.42 -9.52 -11.78
N PHE A 248 9.88 -9.27 -10.56
CA PHE A 248 9.04 -9.38 -9.36
C PHE A 248 9.17 -8.16 -8.44
N GLN A 249 8.19 -7.94 -7.57
CA GLN A 249 8.23 -6.90 -6.55
C GLN A 249 7.54 -7.35 -5.26
N PHE A 250 8.14 -7.02 -4.12
CA PHE A 250 7.49 -7.09 -2.81
C PHE A 250 6.72 -5.79 -2.56
N ARG A 251 5.38 -5.88 -2.52
CA ARG A 251 4.51 -4.70 -2.51
C ARG A 251 4.32 -4.08 -1.13
N GLN A 252 4.38 -4.89 -0.07
CA GLN A 252 4.33 -4.41 1.31
C GLN A 252 5.65 -3.75 1.74
N GLY A 253 6.69 -3.83 0.90
CA GLY A 253 8.03 -3.43 1.24
C GLY A 253 8.82 -4.55 1.91
N LEU A 254 10.12 -4.33 2.07
CA LEU A 254 11.04 -5.21 2.76
C LEU A 254 11.49 -4.55 4.06
N ASP A 255 11.87 -5.35 5.04
CA ASP A 255 12.40 -4.86 6.30
C ASP A 255 13.90 -4.61 6.15
N GLU A 256 14.25 -3.34 5.97
CA GLU A 256 15.63 -2.92 5.69
C GLU A 256 16.58 -3.13 6.87
N ARG A 257 16.06 -3.09 8.10
CA ARG A 257 16.84 -3.34 9.32
C ARG A 257 17.53 -4.70 9.27
N MET A 258 16.93 -5.68 8.58
CA MET A 258 17.51 -7.01 8.42
C MET A 258 18.86 -6.98 7.69
N LEU A 259 19.16 -5.94 6.90
CA LEU A 259 20.45 -5.81 6.25
C LEU A 259 21.59 -5.55 7.25
N ALA A 260 21.32 -4.90 8.39
CA ALA A 260 22.33 -4.71 9.44
C ALA A 260 22.14 -5.64 10.66
N GLU A 261 20.90 -6.03 10.99
CA GLU A 261 20.60 -6.91 12.13
C GLU A 261 20.94 -8.39 11.82
N SER A 262 20.80 -8.83 10.56
CA SER A 262 21.06 -10.22 10.19
C SER A 262 22.55 -10.45 9.90
N PRO A 263 23.13 -11.59 10.31
CA PRO A 263 24.45 -12.01 9.82
C PRO A 263 24.47 -12.28 8.30
N TYR A 264 23.31 -12.34 7.65
CA TYR A 264 23.16 -12.56 6.21
C TYR A 264 22.76 -11.28 5.44
N GLY A 265 22.84 -10.11 6.07
CA GLY A 265 22.37 -8.87 5.47
C GLY A 265 23.08 -8.47 4.17
N GLU A 266 24.40 -8.66 4.09
CA GLU A 266 25.15 -8.45 2.85
C GLU A 266 24.71 -9.43 1.74
N GLU A 267 24.46 -10.70 2.08
CA GLU A 267 23.95 -11.71 1.14
C GLU A 267 22.56 -11.32 0.61
N MET A 268 21.66 -10.84 1.49
CA MET A 268 20.34 -10.35 1.08
C MET A 268 20.46 -9.21 0.06
N ALA A 269 21.30 -8.20 0.36
CA ALA A 269 21.52 -7.06 -0.51
C ALA A 269 22.12 -7.47 -1.87
N GLU A 270 23.08 -8.40 -1.85
CA GLU A 270 23.70 -8.93 -3.06
C GLU A 270 22.71 -9.72 -3.92
N MET A 271 21.94 -10.64 -3.33
CA MET A 271 20.95 -11.44 -4.06
C MET A 271 19.88 -10.56 -4.69
N LEU A 272 19.39 -9.55 -3.96
CA LEU A 272 18.45 -8.57 -4.49
C LEU A 272 19.05 -7.76 -5.66
N SER A 273 20.34 -7.41 -5.61
CA SER A 273 21.01 -6.66 -6.68
C SER A 273 21.01 -7.39 -8.04
N ARG A 274 21.11 -8.73 -7.98
CA ARG A 274 21.14 -9.65 -9.12
C ARG A 274 19.74 -10.03 -9.62
N SER A 275 18.69 -9.67 -8.88
CA SER A 275 17.31 -9.99 -9.24
C SER A 275 16.76 -9.09 -10.36
N ARG A 276 15.78 -9.61 -11.12
CA ARG A 276 14.97 -8.79 -12.03
C ARG A 276 13.89 -8.04 -11.24
N TYR A 277 14.29 -7.13 -10.37
CA TYR A 277 13.30 -6.41 -9.58
C TYR A 277 12.45 -5.47 -10.44
N HIS A 278 11.14 -5.45 -10.21
CA HIS A 278 10.19 -4.62 -10.95
C HIS A 278 9.92 -3.31 -10.22
N GLY A 279 10.42 -2.19 -10.76
CA GLY A 279 10.27 -0.86 -10.18
C GLY A 279 11.29 -0.56 -9.09
N ASP A 280 10.93 0.33 -8.15
CA ASP A 280 11.77 0.67 -7.01
C ASP A 280 11.72 -0.46 -5.96
N PHE A 281 12.86 -0.76 -5.32
CA PHE A 281 12.88 -1.45 -4.03
C PHE A 281 12.18 -0.58 -3.01
N ILE A 282 11.31 -1.18 -2.21
CA ILE A 282 10.54 -0.48 -1.19
C ILE A 282 10.92 -1.05 0.17
N PHE A 283 11.32 -0.18 1.08
CA PHE A 283 11.62 -0.48 2.47
C PHE A 283 10.72 0.36 3.40
N ALA A 284 10.84 0.21 4.71
CA ALA A 284 10.10 1.00 5.70
C ALA A 284 11.06 1.67 6.69
N PHE A 285 10.84 2.97 6.93
CA PHE A 285 11.54 3.74 7.97
C PHE A 285 10.47 4.48 8.79
N ASP A 286 9.73 3.72 9.58
CA ASP A 286 8.51 4.20 10.23
C ASP A 286 8.74 4.78 11.63
N ASN A 287 9.84 4.41 12.30
CA ASN A 287 10.14 4.81 13.66
C ASN A 287 11.51 5.49 13.73
N TRP A 288 11.55 6.70 14.30
CA TRP A 288 12.80 7.43 14.48
C TRP A 288 13.83 6.67 15.33
N LYS A 289 13.38 5.84 16.27
CA LYS A 289 14.29 5.01 17.09
C LYS A 289 15.17 4.07 16.26
N ASP A 290 14.76 3.73 15.05
CA ASP A 290 15.50 2.82 14.18
C ASP A 290 16.60 3.55 13.35
N HIS A 291 16.76 4.88 13.46
CA HIS A 291 17.64 5.64 12.54
C HIS A 291 19.08 5.13 12.47
N GLU A 292 19.72 4.79 13.58
CA GLU A 292 21.10 4.28 13.57
C GLU A 292 21.22 2.94 12.83
N ILE A 293 20.24 2.04 13.01
CA ILE A 293 20.25 0.73 12.35
C ILE A 293 19.87 0.85 10.86
N ILE A 294 18.97 1.78 10.52
CA ILE A 294 18.64 2.12 9.13
C ILE A 294 19.86 2.72 8.43
N GLU A 295 20.61 3.63 9.06
CA GLU A 295 21.82 4.18 8.42
C GLU A 295 22.87 3.11 8.13
N LYS A 296 23.10 2.16 9.07
CA LYS A 296 23.96 1.00 8.83
C LYS A 296 23.47 0.14 7.67
N SER A 297 22.16 -0.09 7.62
CA SER A 297 21.51 -0.89 6.59
C SER A 297 21.53 -0.21 5.21
N LEU A 298 21.35 1.12 5.15
CA LEU A 298 21.50 1.94 3.95
C LEU A 298 22.93 1.87 3.38
N LYS A 299 23.96 1.89 4.23
CA LYS A 299 25.36 1.70 3.80
C LYS A 299 25.56 0.35 3.12
N ILE A 300 25.09 -0.73 3.76
CA ILE A 300 25.15 -2.08 3.18
C ILE A 300 24.38 -2.12 1.87
N TRP A 301 23.13 -1.64 1.87
CA TRP A 301 22.29 -1.61 0.67
C TRP A 301 22.97 -0.87 -0.48
N LYS A 302 23.50 0.34 -0.24
CA LYS A 302 24.09 1.19 -1.27
C LYS A 302 25.43 0.67 -1.78
N ARG A 303 26.19 -0.06 -0.98
CA ARG A 303 27.39 -0.78 -1.45
C ARG A 303 27.07 -1.78 -2.57
N TYR A 304 25.99 -2.55 -2.44
CA TYR A 304 25.57 -3.53 -3.45
C TYR A 304 24.63 -2.96 -4.52
N ASN A 305 23.86 -1.91 -4.19
CA ASN A 305 22.77 -1.38 -5.02
C ASN A 305 22.86 0.15 -5.24
N PRO A 306 24.03 0.73 -5.58
CA PRO A 306 24.23 2.19 -5.54
C PRO A 306 23.32 2.95 -6.50
N LYS A 307 22.96 2.34 -7.64
CA LYS A 307 22.16 2.94 -8.72
C LYS A 307 20.71 2.48 -8.75
N LYS A 308 20.28 1.59 -7.84
CA LYS A 308 18.92 1.04 -7.86
C LYS A 308 17.94 2.04 -7.24
N GLY A 309 16.78 2.20 -7.89
CA GLY A 309 15.67 2.98 -7.34
C GLY A 309 15.26 2.42 -5.98
N THR A 310 15.40 3.24 -4.94
CA THR A 310 15.18 2.84 -3.54
C THR A 310 14.22 3.82 -2.89
N LYS A 311 13.11 3.29 -2.41
CA LYS A 311 12.01 4.03 -1.79
C LYS A 311 11.78 3.54 -0.38
N PHE A 312 11.43 4.44 0.53
CA PHE A 312 11.04 4.08 1.88
C PHE A 312 9.63 4.58 2.18
N TYR A 313 8.79 3.71 2.72
CA TYR A 313 7.61 4.15 3.43
C TYR A 313 8.02 4.93 4.68
N LEU A 314 7.34 6.07 4.88
CA LEU A 314 7.55 6.99 5.99
C LEU A 314 6.21 7.19 6.70
N PHE A 315 5.93 6.34 7.69
CA PHE A 315 4.72 6.45 8.48
C PHE A 315 4.72 7.67 9.41
N CYS A 316 3.58 8.35 9.50
CA CYS A 316 3.36 9.54 10.33
C CYS A 316 1.86 9.68 10.69
N GLY A 317 1.55 10.63 11.55
CA GLY A 317 0.19 11.01 11.91
C GLY A 317 -0.50 10.05 12.88
N PHE A 318 0.24 9.16 13.55
CA PHE A 318 -0.31 8.20 14.51
C PHE A 318 -0.50 8.81 15.90
N LYS A 319 -1.59 8.46 16.60
CA LYS A 319 -1.94 8.97 17.95
C LYS A 319 -2.06 10.50 18.03
N GLN A 320 -2.37 11.14 16.91
CA GLN A 320 -2.58 12.58 16.84
C GLN A 320 -3.89 12.97 17.54
N SER A 321 -3.92 14.19 18.08
CA SER A 321 -5.07 14.73 18.80
C SER A 321 -5.06 16.27 18.72
N PRO A 322 -6.23 16.95 18.75
CA PRO A 322 -6.27 18.39 18.55
C PRO A 322 -5.54 19.19 19.62
N THR A 323 -5.38 18.62 20.81
CA THR A 323 -4.77 19.29 21.98
C THR A 323 -3.31 18.91 22.23
N LYS A 324 -2.77 17.90 21.52
CA LYS A 324 -1.42 17.38 21.77
C LYS A 324 -0.40 17.97 20.78
N VAL A 325 -0.16 19.28 20.91
CA VAL A 325 0.74 20.04 20.02
C VAL A 325 2.19 19.52 20.03
N ASP A 326 2.69 19.05 21.18
CA ASP A 326 4.05 18.50 21.27
C ASP A 326 4.22 17.18 20.50
N ILE A 327 3.18 16.33 20.49
CA ILE A 327 3.18 15.09 19.69
C ILE A 327 3.14 15.44 18.20
N PHE A 328 2.37 16.47 17.83
CA PHE A 328 2.35 16.96 16.45
C PHE A 328 3.72 17.50 16.03
N TYR A 329 4.35 18.35 16.84
CA TYR A 329 5.69 18.87 16.57
C TYR A 329 6.70 17.73 16.39
N LYS A 330 6.75 16.82 17.35
CA LYS A 330 7.69 15.70 17.35
C LYS A 330 7.53 14.81 16.12
N ASP A 331 6.30 14.48 15.72
CA ASP A 331 6.06 13.63 14.54
C ASP A 331 6.50 14.31 13.23
N ILE A 332 6.25 15.62 13.08
CA ILE A 332 6.76 16.41 11.96
C ILE A 332 8.29 16.44 11.97
N TRP A 333 8.89 16.69 13.13
CA TRP A 333 10.34 16.72 13.27
C TRP A 333 10.96 15.38 12.88
N GLU A 334 10.51 14.29 13.47
CA GLU A 334 10.99 12.93 13.19
C GLU A 334 10.76 12.55 11.72
N LEU A 335 9.66 12.97 11.09
CA LEU A 335 9.43 12.73 9.67
C LEU A 335 10.48 13.42 8.80
N PHE A 336 10.79 14.68 9.06
CA PHE A 336 11.79 15.43 8.29
C PHE A 336 13.23 14.95 8.55
N GLN A 337 13.56 14.51 9.77
CA GLN A 337 14.87 13.91 10.02
C GLN A 337 15.05 12.60 9.24
N ARG A 338 14.01 11.74 9.20
CA ARG A 338 14.03 10.53 8.36
C ARG A 338 14.17 10.89 6.88
N ILE A 339 13.47 11.92 6.40
CA ILE A 339 13.61 12.42 5.02
C ILE A 339 15.05 12.87 4.74
N LYS A 340 15.68 13.60 5.66
CA LYS A 340 17.08 14.05 5.54
C LYS A 340 18.03 12.88 5.35
N ILE A 341 17.94 11.87 6.21
CA ILE A 341 18.76 10.65 6.11
C ILE A 341 18.55 10.01 4.73
N LEU A 342 17.31 9.81 4.30
CA LEU A 342 17.05 9.21 2.99
C LEU A 342 17.62 10.03 1.83
N MET A 343 17.51 11.35 1.88
CA MET A 343 18.10 12.26 0.89
C MET A 343 19.62 12.10 0.84
N GLN A 344 20.30 12.01 1.99
CA GLN A 344 21.76 11.84 2.05
C GLN A 344 22.23 10.56 1.33
N TYR A 345 21.45 9.48 1.40
CA TYR A 345 21.75 8.23 0.69
C TYR A 345 21.20 8.18 -0.75
N GLY A 346 20.61 9.25 -1.27
CA GLY A 346 20.01 9.23 -2.60
C GLY A 346 18.75 8.36 -2.70
N CYS A 347 18.07 8.10 -1.59
CA CYS A 347 16.81 7.36 -1.49
C CYS A 347 15.61 8.33 -1.49
N VAL A 348 14.42 7.84 -1.83
CA VAL A 348 13.20 8.65 -1.85
C VAL A 348 12.19 8.21 -0.79
N GLY A 349 11.50 9.17 -0.17
CA GLY A 349 10.41 8.88 0.75
C GLY A 349 9.07 8.64 0.07
N TYR A 350 8.17 7.94 0.78
CA TYR A 350 6.74 7.88 0.52
C TYR A 350 6.01 7.99 1.86
N VAL A 351 5.47 9.16 2.13
CA VAL A 351 4.73 9.49 3.33
C VAL A 351 3.41 8.72 3.37
N MET A 352 3.28 7.89 4.40
CA MET A 352 2.06 7.17 4.75
C MET A 352 1.45 7.83 5.98
N ARG A 353 0.19 8.28 5.86
CA ARG A 353 -0.51 8.97 6.93
C ARG A 353 -1.45 7.99 7.60
N HIS A 354 -1.32 7.82 8.91
CA HIS A 354 -2.31 7.12 9.72
C HIS A 354 -3.60 7.95 9.79
N GLU A 355 -4.75 7.29 9.92
CA GLU A 355 -6.09 7.93 9.97
C GLU A 355 -6.19 9.04 11.02
N ASP A 356 -5.55 8.86 12.18
CA ASP A 356 -5.50 9.87 13.25
C ASP A 356 -4.96 11.23 12.79
N TYR A 357 -4.26 11.34 11.66
CA TYR A 357 -3.76 12.63 11.15
C TYR A 357 -4.87 13.68 10.99
N HIS A 358 -6.12 13.24 10.76
CA HIS A 358 -7.30 14.11 10.72
C HIS A 358 -7.49 14.88 12.03
N ASN A 359 -7.08 14.30 13.15
CA ASN A 359 -7.16 14.85 14.49
C ASN A 359 -5.96 15.74 14.85
N ALA A 360 -4.98 15.92 13.97
CA ALA A 360 -3.82 16.77 14.27
C ALA A 360 -4.18 18.27 14.29
N PRO A 361 -3.49 19.11 15.08
CA PRO A 361 -3.73 20.56 15.16
C PRO A 361 -3.70 21.29 13.80
N VAL A 362 -2.87 20.79 12.87
CA VAL A 362 -2.79 21.24 11.48
C VAL A 362 -2.78 20.01 10.55
N SER A 363 -3.86 19.22 10.54
CA SER A 363 -3.98 17.99 9.74
C SER A 363 -3.61 18.14 8.27
N ASN A 364 -3.98 19.26 7.64
CA ASN A 364 -3.64 19.54 6.25
C ASN A 364 -2.12 19.65 6.01
N PHE A 365 -1.29 19.91 7.03
CA PHE A 365 0.15 19.94 6.88
C PHE A 365 0.72 18.59 6.42
N TYR A 366 0.26 17.48 7.02
CA TYR A 366 0.59 16.13 6.55
C TYR A 366 0.18 15.90 5.09
N VAL A 367 -0.96 16.45 4.66
CA VAL A 367 -1.41 16.39 3.26
C VAL A 367 -0.41 17.08 2.34
N GLN A 368 0.09 18.26 2.72
CA GLN A 368 1.05 19.00 1.90
C GLN A 368 2.40 18.29 1.84
N ILE A 369 2.89 17.75 2.96
CA ILE A 369 4.13 16.97 3.00
C ILE A 369 3.99 15.74 2.09
N ALA A 370 2.87 15.01 2.15
CA ALA A 370 2.63 13.87 1.28
C ALA A 370 2.51 14.26 -0.20
N ARG A 371 1.87 15.39 -0.53
CA ARG A 371 1.80 15.91 -1.91
C ARG A 371 3.19 16.20 -2.50
N TRP A 372 4.09 16.72 -1.68
CA TRP A 372 5.50 16.96 -2.05
C TRP A 372 6.30 15.66 -2.12
N CYS A 373 6.34 14.90 -1.02
CA CYS A 373 7.22 13.76 -0.87
C CYS A 373 6.87 12.59 -1.79
N ASN A 374 5.57 12.30 -1.98
CA ASN A 374 5.14 11.12 -2.74
C ASN A 374 5.26 11.33 -4.26
N GLN A 375 5.58 12.55 -4.71
CA GLN A 375 5.86 12.87 -6.10
C GLN A 375 7.38 13.02 -6.28
N GLN A 376 8.03 11.97 -6.79
CA GLN A 376 9.50 11.93 -6.90
C GLN A 376 10.09 13.12 -7.67
N GLN A 377 9.36 13.69 -8.64
CA GLN A 377 9.84 14.87 -9.36
C GLN A 377 9.96 16.11 -8.47
N PHE A 378 9.07 16.27 -7.48
CA PHE A 378 9.18 17.35 -6.50
C PHE A 378 10.22 16.99 -5.45
N TYR A 379 10.11 15.84 -4.79
CA TYR A 379 11.05 15.41 -3.75
C TYR A 379 12.52 15.50 -4.17
N LYS A 380 12.85 15.13 -5.42
CA LYS A 380 14.23 15.15 -5.93
C LYS A 380 14.75 16.53 -6.34
N LYS A 381 13.86 17.49 -6.64
CA LYS A 381 14.23 18.75 -7.31
C LYS A 381 13.93 20.01 -6.52
N MET A 382 13.13 19.92 -5.46
CA MET A 382 12.75 21.06 -4.65
C MET A 382 12.60 20.67 -3.19
N SER A 383 13.00 21.58 -2.31
CA SER A 383 12.70 21.49 -0.89
C SER A 383 11.19 21.61 -0.64
N PHE A 384 10.75 21.24 0.57
CA PHE A 384 9.34 21.39 0.94
C PHE A 384 8.90 22.86 0.92
N TRP A 385 9.78 23.78 1.35
CA TRP A 385 9.58 25.22 1.24
C TRP A 385 9.35 25.65 -0.22
N GLN A 386 10.27 25.29 -1.11
CA GLN A 386 10.18 25.62 -2.53
C GLN A 386 8.91 25.05 -3.17
N PHE A 387 8.49 23.83 -2.79
CA PHE A 387 7.20 23.27 -3.21
C PHE A 387 6.02 24.14 -2.76
N CYS A 388 6.00 24.53 -1.48
CA CYS A 388 4.93 25.35 -0.93
C CYS A 388 4.83 26.71 -1.62
N TYR A 389 5.96 27.38 -1.83
CA TYR A 389 6.01 28.67 -2.53
C TYR A 389 5.70 28.53 -4.03
N ARG A 390 6.16 27.47 -4.70
CA ARG A 390 5.86 27.25 -6.12
C ARG A 390 4.37 27.04 -6.37
N ASN A 391 3.65 26.41 -5.44
CA ASN A 391 2.19 26.33 -5.53
C ASN A 391 1.55 27.74 -5.49
N GLN A 392 2.07 28.66 -4.69
CA GLN A 392 1.62 30.05 -4.64
C GLN A 392 1.93 30.79 -5.94
N SER A 393 3.19 30.81 -6.37
CA SER A 393 3.59 31.53 -7.58
C SER A 393 2.90 30.98 -8.83
N TYR A 394 2.66 29.67 -8.91
CA TYR A 394 1.90 29.07 -10.00
C TYR A 394 0.43 29.54 -10.01
N TRP A 395 -0.20 29.62 -8.84
CA TRP A 395 -1.57 30.13 -8.73
C TRP A 395 -1.66 31.61 -9.11
N GLU A 396 -0.71 32.44 -8.65
CA GLU A 396 -0.60 33.86 -9.02
C GLU A 396 -0.41 34.03 -10.53
N GLU A 397 0.50 33.28 -11.15
CA GLU A 397 0.75 33.28 -12.60
C GLU A 397 -0.51 32.90 -13.40
N LYS A 398 -1.20 31.83 -13.00
CA LYS A 398 -2.31 31.27 -13.79
C LYS A 398 -3.62 31.99 -13.57
N THR A 399 -3.90 32.41 -12.34
CA THR A 399 -5.17 33.01 -11.93
C THR A 399 -5.12 34.53 -12.01
N LEU A 400 -4.08 35.15 -11.45
CA LEU A 400 -3.95 36.61 -11.36
C LEU A 400 -3.12 37.22 -12.50
N LYS A 401 -2.47 36.38 -13.32
CA LYS A 401 -1.56 36.81 -14.40
C LYS A 401 -0.36 37.63 -13.92
N ILE A 402 -0.01 37.51 -12.64
CA ILE A 402 1.18 38.14 -12.07
C ILE A 402 2.39 37.34 -12.54
N THR A 403 3.17 37.91 -13.46
CA THR A 403 4.37 37.28 -14.06
C THR A 403 5.67 37.99 -13.70
N THR A 404 5.58 39.11 -12.99
CA THR A 404 6.71 39.94 -12.56
C THR A 404 7.38 39.43 -11.28
N ARG A 405 6.79 38.44 -10.61
CA ARG A 405 7.32 37.86 -9.37
C ARG A 405 8.12 36.59 -9.66
N PRO A 406 9.20 36.34 -8.91
CA PRO A 406 10.02 35.15 -9.13
C PRO A 406 9.24 33.87 -8.78
N LYS A 407 9.53 32.78 -9.50
CA LYS A 407 8.84 31.49 -9.31
C LYS A 407 9.16 30.84 -7.98
N LEU A 408 10.33 31.13 -7.43
CA LEU A 408 10.87 30.68 -6.15
C LEU A 408 11.43 31.89 -5.41
N LYS A 409 11.36 31.86 -4.08
CA LYS A 409 11.97 32.83 -3.18
C LYS A 409 12.63 32.12 -2.01
N THR A 410 13.61 32.75 -1.39
CA THR A 410 14.05 32.34 -0.04
C THR A 410 12.92 32.58 0.96
N PHE A 411 13.03 31.98 2.14
CA PHE A 411 12.06 32.24 3.20
C PHE A 411 12.08 33.71 3.64
N ASP A 412 13.27 34.31 3.77
CA ASP A 412 13.43 35.72 4.16
C ASP A 412 12.82 36.70 3.16
N GLU A 413 12.98 36.45 1.85
CA GLU A 413 12.35 37.29 0.81
C GLU A 413 10.81 37.19 0.86
N PHE A 414 10.28 36.02 1.22
CA PHE A 414 8.85 35.83 1.43
C PHE A 414 8.36 36.53 2.71
N GLU A 415 9.14 36.48 3.80
CA GLU A 415 8.82 37.23 5.01
C GLU A 415 8.81 38.73 4.75
N GLN A 416 9.72 39.23 3.91
CA GLN A 416 9.70 40.62 3.48
C GLN A 416 8.40 40.97 2.76
N ASP A 417 7.91 40.10 1.85
CA ASP A 417 6.60 40.32 1.21
C ASP A 417 5.44 40.40 2.22
N ILE A 418 5.49 39.59 3.29
CA ILE A 418 4.50 39.68 4.38
C ILE A 418 4.60 41.02 5.08
N ARG A 419 5.81 41.46 5.46
CA ARG A 419 6.05 42.75 6.13
C ARG A 419 5.62 43.94 5.27
N ASP A 420 5.77 43.84 3.95
CA ASP A 420 5.37 44.86 2.98
C ASP A 420 3.85 44.84 2.69
N GLY A 421 3.08 43.93 3.31
CA GLY A 421 1.63 43.85 3.16
C GLY A 421 1.17 43.24 1.84
N TYR A 422 2.02 42.52 1.11
CA TYR A 422 1.64 41.90 -0.18
C TYR A 422 0.49 40.90 0.00
N TYR A 423 0.57 40.07 1.04
CA TYR A 423 -0.43 39.03 1.32
C TYR A 423 -1.69 39.53 2.04
N ASP A 424 -1.77 40.83 2.34
CA ASP A 424 -3.03 41.47 2.76
C ASP A 424 -3.99 41.62 1.57
N ARG A 425 -3.43 41.68 0.35
CA ARG A 425 -4.16 41.87 -0.91
C ARG A 425 -4.19 40.61 -1.76
N VAL A 426 -3.26 39.70 -1.54
CA VAL A 426 -3.12 38.45 -2.32
C VAL A 426 -3.39 37.26 -1.42
N LYS A 427 -4.33 36.40 -1.84
CA LYS A 427 -4.64 35.16 -1.13
C LYS A 427 -3.39 34.28 -1.04
N MET A 428 -3.10 33.80 0.17
CA MET A 428 -2.18 32.68 0.37
C MET A 428 -2.86 31.33 0.03
N CYS A 429 -2.18 30.52 -0.76
CA CYS A 429 -2.54 29.15 -1.08
C CYS A 429 -2.43 28.26 0.15
N LEU A 430 -3.18 27.17 0.13
CA LEU A 430 -3.31 26.28 1.28
C LEU A 430 -1.97 25.68 1.75
N SER A 431 -1.03 25.45 0.83
CA SER A 431 0.33 24.99 1.14
C SER A 431 1.09 25.98 2.03
N LEU A 432 1.16 27.25 1.63
CA LEU A 432 1.80 28.30 2.43
C LEU A 432 1.06 28.55 3.74
N LYS A 433 -0.28 28.62 3.72
CA LYS A 433 -1.08 28.82 4.94
C LYS A 433 -0.81 27.75 5.99
N SER A 434 -0.73 26.48 5.59
CA SER A 434 -0.44 25.39 6.54
C SER A 434 0.99 25.47 7.06
N LEU A 435 1.97 25.82 6.22
CA LEU A 435 3.37 26.00 6.65
C LEU A 435 3.50 27.14 7.66
N ILE A 436 2.93 28.31 7.37
CA ILE A 436 2.98 29.47 8.27
C ILE A 436 2.29 29.15 9.60
N LYS A 437 1.11 28.53 9.57
CA LYS A 437 0.40 28.12 10.79
C LYS A 437 1.25 27.20 11.68
N VAL A 438 2.06 26.32 11.10
CA VAL A 438 2.99 25.47 11.87
C VAL A 438 4.13 26.30 12.46
N LEU A 439 4.71 27.23 11.71
CA LEU A 439 5.77 28.11 12.23
C LEU A 439 5.27 29.03 13.37
N GLU A 440 4.06 29.58 13.24
CA GLU A 440 3.41 30.39 14.27
C GLU A 440 3.05 29.57 15.52
N MET A 441 2.70 28.29 15.34
CA MET A 441 2.41 27.37 16.44
C MET A 441 3.64 27.02 17.27
N PHE A 442 4.84 27.09 16.69
CA PHE A 442 6.10 26.71 17.33
C PHE A 442 7.18 27.79 17.20
N PRO A 443 7.00 28.98 17.81
CA PRO A 443 7.92 30.11 17.65
C PRO A 443 9.33 29.79 18.14
N ASN A 444 9.47 29.00 19.21
CA ASN A 444 10.78 28.60 19.75
C ASN A 444 11.55 27.62 18.85
N HIS A 445 10.87 26.97 17.90
CA HIS A 445 11.46 26.03 16.94
C HIS A 445 11.48 26.58 15.52
N ARG A 446 11.17 27.86 15.34
CA ARG A 446 10.96 28.45 14.01
C ARG A 446 12.18 28.31 13.10
N ALA A 447 13.38 28.61 13.60
CA ALA A 447 14.60 28.51 12.82
C ALA A 447 14.91 27.07 12.39
N GLU A 448 14.74 26.11 13.31
CA GLU A 448 14.91 24.68 13.04
C GLU A 448 13.91 24.18 11.97
N LEU A 449 12.64 24.57 12.08
CA LEU A 449 11.62 24.20 11.10
C LEU A 449 11.91 24.78 9.70
N ILE A 450 12.39 26.03 9.63
CA ILE A 450 12.76 26.65 8.35
C ILE A 450 13.94 25.91 7.71
N ASP A 451 14.97 25.55 8.48
CA ASP A 451 16.09 24.73 8.01
C ASP A 451 15.59 23.39 7.47
N MET A 452 14.77 22.68 8.25
CA MET A 452 14.19 21.40 7.86
C MET A 452 13.35 21.46 6.58
N PHE A 453 12.54 22.51 6.42
CA PHE A 453 11.71 22.67 5.22
C PHE A 453 12.53 23.03 3.98
N ASN A 454 13.80 23.43 4.15
CA ASN A 454 14.73 23.71 3.07
C ASN A 454 15.61 22.53 2.68
N TYR A 455 15.51 21.37 3.34
CA TYR A 455 16.22 20.16 2.91
C TYR A 455 15.99 19.86 1.42
N SER A 456 17.09 19.76 0.68
CA SER A 456 17.11 19.48 -0.75
C SER A 456 17.95 18.24 -1.04
N MET A 457 17.38 17.28 -1.78
CA MET A 457 18.09 16.06 -2.13
C MET A 457 19.34 16.34 -2.98
N SER A 458 19.32 17.33 -3.86
CA SER A 458 20.48 17.68 -4.69
C SER A 458 21.66 18.22 -3.89
N GLU A 459 21.40 18.76 -2.69
CA GLU A 459 22.41 19.34 -1.81
C GLU A 459 22.88 18.34 -0.75
N LEU A 460 22.02 17.40 -0.35
CA LEU A 460 22.28 16.47 0.75
C LEU A 460 22.91 15.14 0.32
N VAL A 461 22.71 14.70 -0.92
CA VAL A 461 23.27 13.41 -1.39
C VAL A 461 24.79 13.41 -1.25
N ASP A 462 25.32 12.42 -0.51
CA ASP A 462 26.75 12.26 -0.30
C ASP A 462 27.16 10.80 -0.53
N GLU A 463 27.76 10.53 -1.68
CA GLU A 463 28.22 9.17 -2.03
C GLU A 463 29.33 8.65 -1.12
N ASN A 464 30.02 9.51 -0.37
CA ASN A 464 31.08 9.07 0.55
C ASN A 464 30.53 8.31 1.76
N LEU A 465 29.22 8.41 2.04
CA LEU A 465 28.58 7.71 3.15
C LEU A 465 28.60 6.18 2.99
N TRP A 466 28.74 5.65 1.77
CA TRP A 466 28.71 4.22 1.47
C TRP A 466 29.83 3.73 0.53
N LYS A 467 30.81 4.59 0.24
CA LYS A 467 32.01 4.23 -0.52
C LYS A 467 33.02 3.47 0.30
#